data_AF-U5JB77-F1
#
_entry.id   AF-U5JB77-F1
#
_cell.length_a   1.000
_cell.length_b   1.000
_cell.length_c   1.000
_cell.angle_alpha   90.00
_cell.angle_beta   90.00
_cell.angle_gamma   90.00
#
_symmetry.space_group_name_H-M   'P 1'
#
loop_
_entity.id
_entity.type
_entity.pdbx_description
1 polymer ?
#
loop_
_entity_poly.entity_id
_entity_poly.type
_entity_poly.pdbx_seq_one_letter_code
_entity_poly.pdbx_strand_id
1 'polypeptide(L)'
;MAVWLYKVSIKTGQFSIIQDSIASISEDQRIQLLLIGFCFNAILEGAAGFGVPIAICAVLLIQLGFEPLKAAMLCLIANGAAGAFGAIGLPVIIIDTFNLSGGVTTLDVARYSALTLPILNFIIPFVLVFIV
;
A
#
# COMPACT_ATOMS: atom_id res chain seq x y z
N MET A 1 15.82 -10.47 -8.79
CA MET A 1 15.73 -9.41 -9.82
C MET A 1 15.27 -8.08 -9.24
N ALA A 2 14.15 -8.00 -8.51
CA ALA A 2 13.65 -6.77 -7.90
C ALA A 2 14.64 -6.07 -6.94
N VAL A 3 15.26 -6.80 -6.00
CA VAL A 3 16.28 -6.24 -5.09
C VAL A 3 17.51 -5.70 -5.84
N TRP A 4 17.87 -6.32 -6.97
CA TRP A 4 18.98 -5.87 -7.80
C TRP A 4 18.63 -4.58 -8.53
N LEU A 5 17.44 -4.50 -9.15
CA LEU A 5 16.95 -3.27 -9.79
C LEU A 5 16.83 -2.12 -8.78
N TYR A 6 16.30 -2.38 -7.58
CA TYR A 6 16.24 -1.39 -6.49
C TYR A 6 17.64 -0.87 -6.13
N LYS A 7 18.63 -1.76 -5.95
CA LYS A 7 20.02 -1.36 -5.67
C LYS A 7 20.64 -0.55 -6.81
N VAL A 8 20.32 -0.87 -8.07
CA VAL A 8 20.76 -0.10 -9.23
C VAL A 8 20.13 1.29 -9.23
N SER A 9 18.81 1.41 -9.01
CA SER A 9 18.10 2.69 -8.96
C SER A 9 18.58 3.63 -7.85
N ILE A 10 18.99 3.06 -6.69
CA ILE A 10 19.66 3.85 -5.65
C ILE A 10 21.02 4.33 -6.14
N LYS A 11 21.83 3.42 -6.71
CA LYS A 11 23.20 3.73 -7.12
C LYS A 11 23.26 4.72 -8.28
N THR A 12 22.23 4.78 -9.13
CA THR A 12 22.12 5.74 -10.24
C THR A 12 21.49 7.07 -9.83
N GLY A 13 21.07 7.24 -8.57
CA GLY A 13 20.46 8.47 -8.08
C GLY A 13 19.05 8.74 -8.61
N GLN A 14 18.47 7.87 -9.42
CA GLN A 14 17.10 8.07 -9.90
C GLN A 14 16.05 7.95 -8.79
N PHE A 15 16.35 7.17 -7.74
CA PHE A 15 15.46 7.06 -6.60
C PHE A 15 15.36 8.38 -5.80
N SER A 16 16.43 9.19 -5.75
CA SER A 16 16.37 10.50 -5.08
C SER A 16 15.47 11.46 -5.84
N ILE A 17 15.42 11.39 -7.18
CA ILE A 17 14.51 12.22 -7.99
C ILE A 17 13.03 11.93 -7.66
N ILE A 18 12.67 10.65 -7.48
CA ILE A 18 11.31 10.26 -7.07
C ILE A 18 11.03 10.79 -5.66
N GLN A 19 11.99 10.65 -4.75
CA GLN A 19 11.89 11.17 -3.39
C GLN A 19 11.72 12.70 -3.37
N ASP A 20 12.53 13.44 -4.12
CA ASP A 20 12.51 14.91 -4.21
C ASP A 20 11.20 15.41 -4.84
N SER A 21 10.68 14.69 -5.82
CA SER A 21 9.38 15.00 -6.43
C SER A 21 8.22 14.86 -5.45
N ILE A 22 8.31 13.94 -4.47
CA ILE A 22 7.27 13.77 -3.45
C ILE A 22 7.50 14.70 -2.26
N ALA A 23 8.76 14.89 -1.83
CA ALA A 23 9.13 15.81 -0.76
C ALA A 23 8.83 17.28 -1.12
N SER A 24 8.94 17.66 -2.39
CA SER A 24 8.65 19.01 -2.85
C SER A 24 7.16 19.38 -2.83
N ILE A 25 6.25 18.39 -2.70
CA ILE A 25 4.80 18.65 -2.61
C ILE A 25 4.44 19.21 -1.23
N SER A 26 5.05 18.71 -0.15
CA SER A 26 4.76 19.16 1.21
C SER A 26 5.89 18.81 2.19
N GLU A 27 6.17 19.74 3.10
CA GLU A 27 7.08 19.53 4.24
C GLU A 27 6.40 18.82 5.43
N ASP A 28 5.06 18.70 5.43
CA ASP A 28 4.33 18.03 6.52
C ASP A 28 4.42 16.51 6.38
N GLN A 29 4.99 15.86 7.40
CA GLN A 29 5.10 14.40 7.50
C GLN A 29 3.76 13.67 7.32
N ARG A 30 2.64 14.25 7.78
CA ARG A 30 1.31 13.66 7.63
C ARG A 30 0.89 13.60 6.18
N ILE A 31 1.12 14.69 5.44
CA ILE A 31 0.78 14.78 4.02
C ILE A 31 1.67 13.82 3.23
N GLN A 32 2.98 13.76 3.54
CA GLN A 32 3.91 12.80 2.93
C GLN A 32 3.48 11.36 3.17
N LEU A 33 3.04 11.03 4.39
CA LEU A 33 2.51 9.71 4.72
C LEU A 33 1.26 9.37 3.89
N LEU A 34 0.33 10.30 3.75
CA LEU A 34 -0.88 10.07 2.94
C LEU A 34 -0.54 9.88 1.45
N LEU A 35 0.38 10.68 0.91
CA LEU A 35 0.77 10.57 -0.49
C LEU A 35 1.50 9.25 -0.78
N ILE A 36 2.47 8.88 0.06
CA ILE A 36 3.31 7.70 -0.16
C ILE A 36 2.65 6.45 0.41
N GLY A 37 2.42 6.45 1.73
CA GLY A 37 1.98 5.29 2.48
C GLY A 37 0.54 4.88 2.15
N PHE A 38 -0.32 5.80 1.73
CA PHE A 38 -1.71 5.49 1.39
C PHE A 38 -1.98 5.51 -0.13
N CYS A 39 -1.84 6.66 -0.79
CA CYS A 39 -2.20 6.79 -2.21
C CYS A 39 -1.28 5.99 -3.14
N PHE A 40 0.04 6.23 -3.08
CA PHE A 40 1.00 5.53 -3.93
C PHE A 40 1.06 4.03 -3.62
N ASN A 41 1.00 3.68 -2.34
CA ASN A 41 0.90 2.30 -1.87
C ASN A 41 -0.28 1.56 -2.49
N ALA A 42 -1.48 2.15 -2.49
CA ALA A 42 -2.67 1.53 -3.08
C ALA A 42 -2.56 1.31 -4.60
N ILE A 43 -1.94 2.25 -5.32
CA ILE A 43 -1.68 2.11 -6.76
C ILE A 43 -0.74 0.93 -7.01
N LEU A 44 0.35 0.85 -6.25
CA LEU A 44 1.30 -0.25 -6.36
C LEU A 44 0.68 -1.60 -5.94
N GLU A 45 -0.22 -1.63 -4.96
CA GLU A 45 -0.91 -2.85 -4.54
C GLU A 45 -1.81 -3.39 -5.64
N GLY A 46 -2.56 -2.53 -6.33
CA GLY A 46 -3.33 -2.94 -7.50
C GLY A 46 -2.47 -3.57 -8.60
N ALA A 47 -1.26 -3.03 -8.85
CA ALA A 47 -0.37 -3.48 -9.93
C ALA A 47 0.50 -4.70 -9.56
N ALA A 48 1.04 -4.74 -8.36
CA ALA A 48 1.99 -5.77 -7.90
C ALA A 48 1.35 -6.77 -6.94
N GLY A 49 0.60 -6.29 -5.95
CA GLY A 49 0.02 -7.06 -4.86
C GLY A 49 1.05 -7.62 -3.86
N PHE A 50 0.55 -8.47 -2.95
CA PHE A 50 1.34 -9.32 -2.05
C PHE A 50 2.28 -8.56 -1.09
N GLY A 51 1.95 -7.32 -0.74
CA GLY A 51 2.71 -6.56 0.26
C GLY A 51 4.08 -6.04 -0.21
N VAL A 52 4.44 -6.24 -1.49
CA VAL A 52 5.58 -5.54 -2.12
C VAL A 52 5.47 -4.02 -1.99
N PRO A 53 4.29 -3.40 -2.18
CA PRO A 53 4.10 -1.96 -2.03
C PRO A 53 4.43 -1.43 -0.63
N ILE A 54 4.08 -2.19 0.41
CA ILE A 54 4.33 -1.83 1.81
C ILE A 54 5.83 -1.60 2.02
N ALA A 55 6.67 -2.51 1.51
CA ALA A 55 8.11 -2.42 1.62
C ALA A 55 8.69 -1.20 0.87
N ILE A 56 8.22 -0.97 -0.37
CA ILE A 56 8.68 0.17 -1.19
C ILE A 56 8.31 1.50 -0.53
N CYS A 57 7.06 1.64 -0.09
CA CYS A 57 6.58 2.87 0.55
C CYS A 57 7.23 3.11 1.90
N ALA A 58 7.48 2.06 2.70
CA ALA A 58 8.18 2.18 3.97
C ALA A 58 9.61 2.70 3.77
N VAL A 59 10.34 2.17 2.78
CA VAL A 59 11.66 2.68 2.41
C VAL A 59 11.62 4.15 2.02
N LEU A 60 10.65 4.56 1.20
CA LEU A 60 10.50 5.97 0.81
C LEU A 60 10.26 6.89 2.02
N LEU A 61 9.40 6.49 2.96
CA LEU A 61 9.16 7.23 4.20
C LEU A 61 10.41 7.30 5.10
N ILE A 62 11.19 6.23 5.19
CA ILE A 62 12.46 6.23 5.93
C ILE A 62 13.42 7.27 5.37
N GLN A 63 13.51 7.36 4.05
CA GLN A 63 14.35 8.34 3.38
C GLN A 63 13.90 9.78 3.66
N LEU A 64 12.61 10.00 3.95
CA LEU A 64 12.03 11.29 4.35
C LEU A 64 12.15 11.59 5.87
N GLY A 65 12.84 10.73 6.62
CA GLY A 65 13.13 10.95 8.04
C GLY A 65 12.20 10.24 9.02
N PHE A 66 11.33 9.34 8.57
CA PHE A 66 10.57 8.48 9.47
C PHE A 66 11.45 7.38 10.07
N GLU A 67 11.21 7.03 11.33
CA GLU A 67 11.87 5.87 11.94
C GLU A 67 11.49 4.57 11.20
N PRO A 68 12.44 3.64 10.94
CA PRO A 68 12.21 2.45 10.14
C PRO A 68 11.02 1.59 10.58
N LEU A 69 10.89 1.34 11.88
CA LEU A 69 9.79 0.54 12.41
C LEU A 69 8.45 1.30 12.29
N LYS A 70 8.44 2.60 12.58
CA LYS A 70 7.25 3.45 12.46
C LYS A 70 6.76 3.50 11.01
N ALA A 71 7.67 3.73 10.05
CA ALA A 71 7.36 3.75 8.63
C ALA A 71 6.73 2.43 8.14
N ALA A 72 7.31 1.29 8.53
CA ALA A 72 6.77 -0.02 8.17
C ALA A 72 5.37 -0.26 8.74
N MET A 73 5.15 0.10 10.02
CA MET A 73 3.83 -0.03 10.66
C MET A 73 2.78 0.88 10.02
N LEU A 74 3.13 2.14 9.73
CA LEU A 74 2.23 3.09 9.08
C LEU A 74 1.84 2.62 7.67
N CYS A 75 2.79 2.15 6.86
CA CYS A 75 2.49 1.57 5.55
C CYS A 75 1.65 0.30 5.63
N LEU A 76 1.83 -0.52 6.67
CA LEU A 76 1.01 -1.72 6.90
C LEU A 76 -0.44 -1.35 7.21
N ILE A 77 -0.67 -0.39 8.10
CA ILE A 77 -2.00 0.13 8.43
C ILE A 77 -2.65 0.74 7.17
N ALA A 78 -1.88 1.53 6.43
CA ALA A 78 -2.36 2.18 5.21
C ALA A 78 -2.78 1.18 4.12
N ASN A 79 -2.14 0.02 4.05
CA ASN A 79 -2.48 -1.04 3.08
C ASN A 79 -3.71 -1.87 3.48
N GLY A 80 -4.24 -1.71 4.69
CA GLY A 80 -5.23 -2.63 5.27
C GLY A 80 -6.49 -2.87 4.41
N ALA A 81 -6.93 -1.88 3.65
CA ALA A 81 -8.08 -2.00 2.74
C ALA A 81 -7.68 -2.28 1.28
N ALA A 82 -6.51 -1.81 0.83
CA ALA A 82 -6.07 -1.94 -0.56
C ALA A 82 -5.71 -3.40 -0.94
N GLY A 83 -5.28 -4.21 0.04
CA GLY A 83 -4.83 -5.59 -0.21
C GLY A 83 -5.86 -6.49 -0.89
N ALA A 84 -7.17 -6.26 -0.70
CA ALA A 84 -8.21 -7.03 -1.37
C ALA A 84 -8.23 -6.85 -2.90
N PHE A 85 -7.73 -5.71 -3.38
CA PHE A 85 -7.59 -5.41 -4.81
C PHE A 85 -6.22 -5.81 -5.37
N GLY A 86 -5.36 -6.39 -4.53
CA GLY A 86 -3.99 -6.75 -4.89
C GLY A 86 -3.91 -7.72 -6.07
N ALA A 87 -2.88 -7.57 -6.89
CA ALA A 87 -2.65 -8.43 -8.06
C ALA A 87 -3.90 -8.57 -8.95
N ILE A 88 -4.56 -7.43 -9.24
CA ILE A 88 -5.76 -7.37 -10.08
C ILE A 88 -6.93 -8.19 -9.46
N GLY A 89 -7.12 -8.07 -8.15
CA GLY A 89 -8.23 -8.71 -7.43
C GLY A 89 -8.06 -10.21 -7.21
N LEU A 90 -6.83 -10.74 -7.33
CA LEU A 90 -6.53 -12.15 -7.09
C LEU A 90 -7.08 -12.69 -5.75
N PRO A 91 -7.00 -11.95 -4.62
CA PRO A 91 -7.55 -12.40 -3.34
C PRO A 91 -9.06 -12.68 -3.37
N VAL A 92 -9.81 -12.05 -4.28
CA VAL A 92 -11.26 -12.23 -4.42
C VAL A 92 -11.59 -13.34 -5.41
N ILE A 93 -10.94 -13.37 -6.58
CA ILE A 93 -11.27 -14.32 -7.66
C ILE A 93 -10.84 -15.76 -7.36
N ILE A 94 -9.86 -15.97 -6.48
CA ILE A 94 -9.36 -17.31 -6.19
C ILE A 94 -10.33 -18.14 -5.33
N ILE A 95 -11.35 -17.50 -4.75
CA ILE A 95 -12.33 -18.12 -3.83
C ILE A 95 -13.00 -19.34 -4.45
N ASP A 96 -13.40 -19.28 -5.72
CA ASP A 96 -14.04 -20.42 -6.39
C ASP A 96 -13.09 -21.63 -6.55
N THR A 97 -11.77 -21.42 -6.52
CA THR A 97 -10.77 -22.51 -6.60
C THR A 97 -10.69 -23.31 -5.29
N PHE A 98 -11.01 -22.70 -4.15
CA PHE A 98 -10.82 -23.31 -2.83
C PHE A 98 -11.93 -24.27 -2.41
N ASN A 99 -13.03 -24.38 -3.17
CA ASN A 99 -14.17 -25.26 -2.88
C ASN A 99 -14.63 -25.17 -1.41
N LEU A 100 -14.80 -23.93 -0.91
CA LEU A 100 -15.16 -23.70 0.48
C LEU A 100 -16.52 -24.34 0.83
N SER A 101 -16.58 -24.97 2.01
CA SER A 101 -17.82 -25.51 2.55
C SER A 101 -18.80 -24.37 2.86
N GLY A 102 -20.00 -24.41 2.28
CA GLY A 102 -21.02 -23.36 2.47
C GLY A 102 -21.45 -22.63 1.20
N GLY A 103 -20.92 -22.98 0.03
CA GLY A 103 -21.36 -22.41 -1.25
C GLY A 103 -20.97 -20.94 -1.43
N VAL A 104 -19.94 -20.47 -0.71
CA VAL A 104 -19.42 -19.11 -0.85
C VAL A 104 -18.78 -18.97 -2.23
N THR A 105 -19.34 -18.06 -3.03
CA THR A 105 -18.83 -17.79 -4.38
C THR A 105 -17.94 -16.55 -4.39
N THR A 106 -17.12 -16.42 -5.43
CA THR A 106 -16.40 -15.17 -5.74
C THR A 106 -17.33 -13.95 -5.73
N LEU A 107 -18.55 -14.09 -6.24
CA LEU A 107 -19.50 -12.99 -6.32
C LEU A 107 -19.97 -12.52 -4.94
N ASP A 108 -20.13 -13.45 -3.99
CA ASP A 108 -20.51 -13.11 -2.62
C ASP A 108 -19.39 -12.31 -1.94
N VAL A 109 -18.15 -12.80 -2.02
CA VAL A 109 -16.98 -12.13 -1.43
C VAL A 109 -16.75 -10.77 -2.08
N ALA A 110 -16.90 -10.67 -3.40
CA ALA A 110 -16.80 -9.40 -4.12
C ALA A 110 -17.85 -8.39 -3.64
N ARG A 111 -19.12 -8.80 -3.45
CA ARG A 111 -20.18 -7.93 -2.93
C ARG A 111 -19.90 -7.45 -1.51
N TYR A 112 -19.54 -8.35 -0.60
CA TYR A 112 -19.22 -7.96 0.77
C TYR A 112 -18.01 -7.02 0.83
N SER A 113 -16.96 -7.31 0.06
CA SER A 113 -15.75 -6.49 -0.03
C SER A 113 -16.05 -5.11 -0.59
N ALA A 114 -16.89 -5.01 -1.63
CA ALA A 114 -17.29 -3.73 -2.22
C ALA A 114 -18.09 -2.84 -1.25
N LEU A 115 -18.75 -3.42 -0.24
CA LEU A 115 -19.50 -2.67 0.78
C LEU A 115 -18.63 -2.29 1.98
N THR A 116 -17.74 -3.18 2.43
CA THR A 116 -16.94 -2.97 3.65
C THR A 116 -15.66 -2.18 3.40
N LEU A 117 -14.97 -2.42 2.28
CA LEU A 117 -13.67 -1.80 1.99
C LEU A 117 -13.75 -0.30 1.79
N PRO A 118 -14.76 0.31 1.13
CA PRO A 118 -14.84 1.76 1.01
C PRO A 118 -14.93 2.46 2.36
N ILE A 119 -15.67 1.88 3.30
CA ILE A 119 -15.79 2.41 4.67
C ILE A 119 -14.42 2.38 5.35
N LEU A 120 -13.70 1.26 5.24
CA LEU A 120 -12.36 1.14 5.80
C LEU A 120 -11.37 2.11 5.14
N ASN A 121 -11.39 2.21 3.81
CA ASN A 121 -10.53 3.13 3.05
C ASN A 121 -10.80 4.60 3.38
N PHE A 122 -12.05 4.94 3.72
CA PHE A 122 -12.37 6.28 4.18
C PHE A 122 -11.79 6.57 5.56
N ILE A 123 -11.81 5.60 6.48
CA ILE A 123 -11.34 5.77 7.87
C ILE A 123 -9.80 5.79 7.98
N ILE A 124 -9.10 4.96 7.19
CA ILE A 124 -7.64 4.78 7.29
C ILE A 124 -6.85 6.09 7.24
N PRO A 125 -7.07 7.03 6.29
CA PRO A 125 -6.34 8.30 6.24
C PRO A 125 -6.42 9.10 7.55
N PHE A 126 -7.58 9.13 8.20
CA PHE A 126 -7.76 9.84 9.46
C PHE A 126 -7.00 9.17 10.60
N VAL A 127 -6.99 7.83 10.63
CA VAL A 127 -6.21 7.06 11.61
C VAL A 127 -4.71 7.32 11.42
N LEU A 128 -4.23 7.33 10.18
CA LEU A 128 -2.82 7.61 9.88
C LEU A 128 -2.39 9.01 10.34
N VAL A 129 -3.22 10.03 10.08
CA VAL A 129 -2.96 11.40 10.54
C VAL A 129 -2.99 11.50 12.07
N PHE A 130 -3.84 10.75 12.74
CA PHE A 130 -3.92 10.75 14.21
C PHE A 130 -2.69 10.10 14.88
N ILE A 131 -2.07 9.09 14.24
CA ILE A 131 -0.90 8.38 14.78
C ILE A 131 0.40 9.19 14.61
N VAL A 132 0.45 10.11 13.63
CA VAL A 132 1.63 10.95 13.32
C VAL A 132 1.63 12.27 14.06
#